data_AF-A0A286E6X9-F1
#
_entry.id   AF-A0A286E6X9-F1
#
_cell.length_a   1.000
_cell.length_b   1.000
_cell.length_c   1.000
_cell.angle_alpha   90.00
_cell.angle_beta   90.00
_cell.angle_gamma   90.00
#
_symmetry.space_group_name_H-M   'P 1'
#
loop_
_entity.id
_entity.type
_entity.pdbx_description
1 polymer ?
#
loop_
_entity_poly.entity_id
_entity_poly.type
_entity_poly.pdbx_seq_one_letter_code
_entity_poly.pdbx_strand_id
1 'polypeptide(L)'
;MNEFWETFKTVLVCLIPIYAFWHLLTVYFKTRNGAQPLSPVGALLVGNPEVKMWLEQNLTGERIADIKAIRQQWGLDLTLAVEVLDAYFLQKTN
;
A
#
# COMPACT_ATOMS: atom_id res chain seq x y z
N MET A 1 -42.14 20.86 14.08
CA MET A 1 -41.27 20.88 12.89
C MET A 1 -39.83 21.31 13.24
N ASN A 2 -39.39 21.10 14.48
CA ASN A 2 -38.12 21.63 14.99
C ASN A 2 -37.15 20.48 15.34
N GLU A 3 -37.66 19.36 15.86
CA GLU A 3 -36.85 18.17 16.15
C GLU A 3 -36.21 17.56 14.88
N PHE A 4 -36.97 17.43 13.78
CA PHE A 4 -36.42 16.88 12.53
C PHE A 4 -35.21 17.68 12.01
N TRP A 5 -35.25 19.01 12.17
CA TRP A 5 -34.19 19.90 11.72
C TRP A 5 -32.94 19.82 12.61
N GLU A 6 -33.11 19.64 13.92
CA GLU A 6 -31.98 19.46 14.85
C GLU A 6 -31.32 18.08 14.72
N THR A 7 -32.09 17.02 14.47
CA THR A 7 -31.54 15.68 14.19
C THR A 7 -30.76 15.69 12.87
N PHE A 8 -31.28 16.36 11.84
CA PHE A 8 -30.62 16.49 10.54
C PHE A 8 -29.29 17.24 10.66
N LYS A 9 -29.24 18.35 11.39
CA LYS A 9 -27.99 19.10 11.66
C LYS A 9 -26.97 18.25 12.41
N THR A 10 -27.40 17.50 13.43
CA THR A 10 -26.51 16.65 14.23
C THR A 10 -25.86 15.56 13.38
N VAL A 11 -26.64 14.91 12.51
CA VAL A 11 -26.11 13.93 11.56
C VAL A 11 -25.11 14.56 10.60
N LEU A 12 -25.42 15.76 10.07
CA LEU A 12 -24.52 16.49 9.15
C LEU A 12 -23.19 16.87 9.82
N VAL A 13 -23.23 17.33 11.08
CA VAL A 13 -22.03 17.66 11.87
C VAL A 13 -21.17 16.43 12.13
N CYS A 14 -21.75 15.24 12.30
CA CYS A 14 -21.00 14.00 12.47
C CYS A 14 -20.41 13.46 11.16
N LEU A 15 -21.05 13.71 10.01
CA LEU A 15 -20.58 13.23 8.71
C LEU A 15 -19.39 14.04 8.17
N ILE A 16 -19.31 15.33 8.48
CA ILE A 16 -18.20 16.21 8.06
C ILE A 16 -16.81 15.69 8.53
N PRO A 17 -16.57 15.35 9.81
CA PRO A 17 -15.28 14.83 10.25
C PRO A 17 -14.99 13.44 9.68
N ILE A 18 -16.01 12.60 9.46
CA ILE A 18 -15.84 11.29 8.81
C ILE A 18 -15.39 11.48 7.37
N TYR A 19 -16.02 12.39 6.62
CA TYR A 19 -15.63 12.73 5.26
C TYR A 19 -14.23 13.34 5.20
N ALA A 20 -13.91 14.27 6.10
CA ALA A 20 -12.58 14.87 6.19
C ALA A 20 -11.51 13.82 6.49
N PHE A 21 -11.79 12.88 7.39
CA PHE A 21 -10.90 11.77 7.69
C PHE A 21 -10.72 10.83 6.49
N TRP A 22 -11.81 10.50 5.79
CA TRP A 22 -11.75 9.71 4.56
C TRP A 22 -10.95 10.42 3.45
N HIS A 23 -11.14 11.73 3.29
CA HIS A 23 -10.40 12.56 2.34
C HIS A 23 -8.91 12.65 2.69
N LEU A 24 -8.56 12.76 3.98
CA LEU A 24 -7.16 12.70 4.42
C LEU A 24 -6.54 11.33 4.17
N LEU A 25 -7.28 10.24 4.39
CA LEU A 25 -6.81 8.90 4.05
C LEU A 25 -6.58 8.75 2.55
N THR A 26 -7.50 9.20 1.68
CA THR A 26 -7.32 9.09 0.23
C THR A 26 -6.15 9.95 -0.27
N VAL A 27 -5.95 11.15 0.28
CA VAL A 27 -4.77 11.98 -0.03
C VAL A 27 -3.49 11.31 0.46
N TYR A 28 -3.47 10.82 1.71
CA TYR A 28 -2.31 10.12 2.27
C TYR A 28 -1.93 8.88 1.44
N PHE A 29 -2.92 8.07 1.07
CA PHE A 29 -2.70 6.91 0.20
C PHE A 29 -2.28 7.33 -1.21
N LYS A 30 -2.86 8.40 -1.79
CA LYS A 30 -2.49 8.91 -3.11
C LYS A 30 -1.06 9.47 -3.15
N THR A 31 -0.65 10.18 -2.10
CA THR A 31 0.73 10.68 -1.95
C THR A 31 1.72 9.53 -1.74
N ARG A 32 1.32 8.45 -1.06
CA ARG A 32 2.14 7.23 -0.91
C ARG A 32 2.20 6.37 -2.18
N ASN A 33 1.12 6.33 -2.94
CA ASN A 33 0.98 5.53 -4.17
C ASN A 33 1.47 6.26 -5.43
N GLY A 34 1.82 7.55 -5.32
CA GLY A 34 2.44 8.31 -6.40
C GLY A 34 3.87 7.84 -6.62
N ALA A 35 4.02 6.76 -7.40
CA ALA A 35 5.25 6.28 -8.02
C ALA A 35 6.52 6.61 -7.20
N GLN A 36 6.72 5.91 -6.07
CA GLN A 36 8.00 6.01 -5.38
C GLN A 36 9.06 5.41 -6.32
N PRO A 37 10.10 6.18 -6.71
CA PRO A 37 11.26 5.58 -7.35
C PRO A 37 11.80 4.53 -6.38
N LEU A 38 12.26 3.38 -6.91
CA LEU A 38 12.86 2.31 -6.12
C LEU A 38 13.78 2.93 -5.06
N SER A 39 13.40 2.76 -3.80
CA SER A 39 14.21 3.10 -2.65
C SER A 39 15.57 2.41 -2.79
N PRO A 40 16.65 2.99 -2.25
CA PRO A 40 17.96 2.36 -2.29
C PRO A 40 17.94 0.92 -1.73
N VAL A 41 17.10 0.66 -0.74
CA VAL A 41 16.93 -0.67 -0.13
C VAL A 41 16.19 -1.62 -1.08
N GLY A 42 15.10 -1.19 -1.70
CA GLY A 42 14.38 -2.00 -2.70
C GLY A 42 15.26 -2.32 -3.90
N ALA A 43 16.04 -1.34 -4.38
CA ALA A 43 16.98 -1.54 -5.49
C ALA A 43 18.10 -2.53 -5.14
N LEU A 44 18.64 -2.46 -3.91
CA LEU A 44 19.64 -3.42 -3.43
C LEU A 44 19.07 -4.83 -3.29
N LEU A 45 17.84 -4.96 -2.76
CA LEU A 45 17.20 -6.26 -2.59
C LEU A 45 16.90 -6.91 -3.92
N VAL A 46 16.31 -6.17 -4.87
CA VAL A 46 16.01 -6.72 -6.21
C VAL A 46 17.29 -7.00 -7.01
N GLY A 47 18.35 -6.22 -6.79
CA GLY A 47 19.67 -6.48 -7.37
C GLY A 47 20.40 -7.70 -6.79
N ASN A 48 19.93 -8.25 -5.67
CA ASN A 48 20.53 -9.44 -5.06
C ASN A 48 19.98 -10.72 -5.75
N PRO A 49 20.86 -11.57 -6.33
CA PRO A 49 20.44 -12.80 -7.00
C PRO A 49 19.73 -13.79 -6.06
N GLU A 50 20.07 -13.82 -4.77
CA GLU A 50 19.40 -14.68 -3.79
C GLU A 50 17.94 -14.26 -3.56
N VAL A 51 17.70 -12.96 -3.48
CA VAL A 51 16.36 -12.40 -3.31
C VAL A 51 15.53 -12.70 -4.56
N LYS A 52 16.09 -12.49 -5.76
CA LYS A 52 15.40 -12.81 -7.01
C LYS A 52 15.02 -14.29 -7.11
N MET A 53 15.93 -15.18 -6.73
CA MET A 53 15.69 -16.63 -6.73
C MET A 53 14.58 -17.00 -5.74
N TRP A 54 14.57 -16.39 -4.55
CA TRP A 54 13.49 -16.61 -3.60
C TRP A 54 12.14 -16.12 -4.15
N LEU A 55 12.11 -14.93 -4.77
CA LEU A 55 10.88 -14.37 -5.37
C LEU A 55 10.34 -15.27 -6.47
N GLU A 56 11.20 -15.82 -7.33
CA GLU A 56 10.77 -16.77 -8.38
C GLU A 56 10.16 -18.06 -7.83
N GLN A 57 10.62 -18.53 -6.67
CA GLN A 57 10.17 -19.78 -6.07
C GLN A 57 8.93 -19.63 -5.19
N ASN A 58 8.74 -18.47 -4.55
CA ASN A 58 7.75 -18.29 -3.49
C ASN A 58 6.56 -17.41 -3.90
N LEU A 59 6.66 -16.62 -4.97
CA LEU A 59 5.57 -15.79 -5.43
C LEU A 59 4.53 -16.62 -6.21
N THR A 60 3.28 -16.51 -5.80
CA THR A 60 2.15 -17.22 -6.41
C THR A 60 1.47 -16.40 -7.51
N GLY A 61 1.77 -15.10 -7.59
CA GLY A 61 1.10 -14.13 -8.45
C GLY A 61 -0.12 -13.48 -7.78
N GLU A 62 -0.50 -13.93 -6.58
CA GLU A 62 -1.54 -13.28 -5.79
C GLU A 62 -0.93 -12.14 -4.95
N ARG A 63 -1.11 -10.91 -5.42
CA ARG A 63 -0.43 -9.72 -4.89
C ARG A 63 -0.45 -9.58 -3.36
N ILE A 64 -1.58 -9.82 -2.70
CA ILE A 64 -1.71 -9.66 -1.24
C ILE A 64 -0.94 -10.75 -0.49
N ALA A 65 -1.04 -12.00 -0.93
CA ALA A 65 -0.31 -13.11 -0.35
C ALA A 65 1.21 -12.94 -0.54
N ASP A 66 1.60 -12.54 -1.75
CA ASP A 66 2.98 -12.28 -2.15
C ASP A 66 3.62 -11.17 -1.31
N ILE A 67 2.93 -10.03 -1.13
CA ILE A 67 3.39 -8.95 -0.25
C ILE A 67 3.59 -9.47 1.17
N LYS A 68 2.64 -10.27 1.69
CA LYS A 68 2.73 -10.82 3.05
C LYS A 68 3.93 -11.76 3.19
N ALA A 69 4.19 -12.62 2.21
CA ALA A 69 5.30 -13.55 2.20
C ALA A 69 6.65 -12.81 2.21
N ILE A 70 6.81 -11.79 1.34
CA ILE A 70 8.00 -10.92 1.31
C ILE A 70 8.21 -10.26 2.67
N ARG A 71 7.14 -9.75 3.25
CA ARG A 71 7.17 -9.07 4.55
C ARG A 71 7.63 -9.99 5.67
N GLN A 72 7.19 -11.24 5.66
CA GLN A 72 7.57 -12.25 6.65
C GLN A 72 9.01 -12.72 6.47
N GLN A 73 9.48 -12.88 5.24
CA GLN A 73 10.82 -13.37 4.94
C GLN A 73 11.92 -12.37 5.33
N TRP A 74 11.71 -11.09 5.02
CA TRP A 74 12.74 -10.05 5.19
C TRP A 74 12.42 -9.03 6.30
N GLY A 75 11.32 -9.21 7.02
CA GLY A 75 10.92 -8.29 8.11
C GLY A 75 10.64 -6.87 7.64
N LEU A 76 10.26 -6.70 6.37
CA LEU A 76 10.12 -5.39 5.74
C LEU A 76 8.83 -4.68 6.16
N ASP A 77 8.84 -3.35 6.04
CA ASP A 77 7.60 -2.60 6.08
C ASP A 77 6.76 -2.86 4.84
N LEU A 78 5.44 -2.65 4.97
CA LEU A 78 4.48 -2.91 3.89
C LEU A 78 4.86 -2.19 2.59
N THR A 79 5.37 -0.96 2.68
CA THR A 79 5.80 -0.19 1.50
C THR A 79 6.99 -0.82 0.81
N LEU A 80 8.01 -1.21 1.55
CA LEU A 80 9.18 -1.86 0.98
C LEU A 80 8.84 -3.22 0.37
N ALA A 81 7.94 -3.99 1.00
CA ALA A 81 7.48 -5.26 0.45
C ALA A 81 6.70 -5.08 -0.88
N VAL A 82 5.85 -4.06 -0.95
CA VAL A 82 5.14 -3.69 -2.19
C VAL A 82 6.14 -3.27 -3.27
N GLU A 83 7.13 -2.46 -2.91
CA GLU A 83 8.12 -1.94 -3.84
C GLU A 83 9.01 -3.05 -4.43
N VAL A 84 9.46 -3.99 -3.59
CA VAL A 84 10.23 -5.17 -4.04
C VAL A 84 9.40 -6.03 -4.99
N LEU A 85 8.11 -6.24 -4.69
CA LEU A 85 7.21 -7.00 -5.54
C LEU A 85 6.98 -6.32 -6.89
N ASP A 86 6.64 -5.03 -6.88
CA ASP A 86 6.37 -4.25 -8.08
C ASP A 86 7.64 -4.17 -8.97
N ALA A 87 8.82 -4.00 -8.37
CA ALA A 87 10.10 -4.00 -9.07
C ALA A 87 10.46 -5.35 -9.69
N TYR A 88 10.18 -6.45 -9.00
CA TYR A 88 10.36 -7.80 -9.55
C TYR A 88 9.47 -8.01 -10.79
N PHE A 89 8.19 -7.63 -10.73
CA PHE A 89 7.30 -7.73 -11.88
C PHE A 89 7.74 -6.82 -13.03
N LEU A 90 8.16 -5.59 -12.75
CA LEU A 90 8.72 -4.69 -13.78
C LEU A 90 9.94 -5.31 -14.48
N GLN A 91 10.84 -5.97 -13.74
CA GLN A 91 12.01 -6.64 -14.33
C GLN A 91 11.66 -7.92 -15.09
N LYS A 92 10.65 -8.68 -14.66
CA LYS A 92 10.23 -9.92 -15.30
C LYS A 92 9.52 -9.70 -16.65
N THR A 93 8.91 -8.53 -16.83
CA THR A 93 8.14 -8.19 -18.04
C THR A 93 9.01 -7.54 -19.13
N ASN A 94 10.30 -7.35 -18.89
CA ASN A 94 11.29 -6.76 -19.78
C ASN A 94 12.32 -7.82 -20.17
#